data_AF-A0AAD4CZX3-F1
#
_entry.id   AF-A0AAD4CZX3-F1
#
_cell.length_a   1.000
_cell.length_b   1.000
_cell.length_c   1.000
_cell.angle_alpha   90.00
_cell.angle_beta   90.00
_cell.angle_gamma   90.00
#
_symmetry.space_group_name_H-M   'P 1'
#
loop_
_entity.id
_entity.type
_entity.pdbx_description
1 polymer ?
#
loop_
_entity_poly.entity_id
_entity_poly.type
_entity_poly.pdbx_seq_one_letter_code
_entity_poly.pdbx_strand_id
1 'polypeptide(L)'
;LYEERVYKLSINCAKQAVKKGCKVFVQLSTGDVYKSGATPSTETSATAPWNDLAKYKLKVDEELQNMPGLNLVILRPAVVYGIGAMTGL
;
A
#
# COMPACT_ATOMS: atom_id res chain seq x y z
N LEU A 1 15.19 2.59 7.73
CA LEU A 1 14.02 3.39 8.17
C LEU A 1 12.71 2.94 7.52
N TYR A 2 12.60 2.96 6.20
CA TYR A 2 11.36 2.56 5.49
C TYR A 2 11.01 1.08 5.65
N GLU A 3 12.00 0.19 5.66
CA GLU A 3 11.75 -1.23 5.91
C GLU A 3 11.12 -1.51 7.28
N GLU A 4 11.59 -0.84 8.33
CA GLU A 4 11.00 -1.00 9.67
C GLU A 4 9.63 -0.32 9.79
N ARG A 5 9.53 0.93 9.35
CA ARG A 5 8.33 1.75 9.56
C ARG A 5 7.19 1.44 8.62
N VAL A 6 7.48 0.96 7.41
CA VAL A 6 6.47 0.71 6.38
C VAL A 6 6.27 -0.79 6.22
N TYR A 7 7.34 -1.53 5.96
CA TYR A 7 7.24 -2.94 5.61
C TYR A 7 6.94 -3.82 6.82
N LYS A 8 7.81 -3.85 7.83
CA LYS A 8 7.59 -4.68 9.04
C LYS A 8 6.29 -4.31 9.76
N LEU A 9 5.96 -3.03 9.84
CA LEU A 9 4.70 -2.56 10.44
C LEU A 9 3.48 -3.18 9.72
N SER A 10 3.38 -3.00 8.40
CA SER A 10 2.22 -3.46 7.63
C SER A 10 2.08 -4.99 7.68
N ILE A 11 3.19 -5.72 7.56
CA ILE A 11 3.18 -7.19 7.61
C ILE A 11 2.78 -7.71 8.99
N ASN A 12 3.25 -7.09 10.07
CA ASN A 12 2.87 -7.48 11.42
C ASN A 12 1.38 -7.24 11.67
N CYS A 13 0.84 -6.09 11.22
CA CYS A 13 -0.59 -5.80 11.28
C CYS A 13 -1.41 -6.84 10.51
N ALA A 14 -1.00 -7.18 9.29
CA ALA A 14 -1.68 -8.18 8.47
C ALA A 14 -1.66 -9.58 9.11
N LYS A 15 -0.51 -10.01 9.64
CA LYS A 15 -0.39 -11.29 10.37
C LYS A 15 -1.35 -11.36 11.56
N GLN A 16 -1.53 -10.26 12.28
CA GLN A 16 -2.50 -10.20 13.38
C GLN A 16 -3.95 -10.17 12.88
N ALA A 17 -4.23 -9.48 11.77
CA ALA A 17 -5.54 -9.46 11.15
C ALA A 17 -5.99 -10.87 10.72
N VAL A 18 -5.08 -11.67 10.13
CA VAL A 18 -5.34 -13.08 9.81
C VAL A 18 -5.65 -13.88 11.08
N LYS A 19 -4.84 -13.76 12.13
CA LYS A 19 -5.07 -14.46 13.41
C LYS A 19 -6.40 -14.11 14.06
N LYS A 20 -6.88 -12.88 13.86
CA LYS A 20 -8.17 -12.40 14.40
C LYS A 20 -9.35 -12.69 13.48
N GLY A 21 -9.13 -13.23 12.28
CA GLY A 21 -10.18 -13.49 11.31
C GLY A 21 -10.87 -12.22 10.83
N CYS A 22 -10.11 -11.15 10.58
CA CYS A 22 -10.65 -9.89 10.07
C CYS A 22 -11.40 -10.11 8.74
N LYS A 23 -12.61 -9.55 8.64
CA LYS A 23 -13.46 -9.70 7.45
C LYS A 23 -12.87 -9.05 6.20
N VAL A 24 -12.19 -7.92 6.36
CA VAL A 24 -11.53 -7.15 5.29
C VAL A 24 -10.30 -6.48 5.89
N PHE A 25 -9.18 -6.53 5.19
CA PHE A 25 -7.97 -5.77 5.50
C PHE A 25 -7.70 -4.79 4.37
N VAL A 26 -7.78 -3.49 4.68
CA VAL A 26 -7.57 -2.43 3.71
C VAL A 26 -6.15 -1.91 3.84
N GLN A 27 -5.34 -2.12 2.80
CA GLN A 27 -3.99 -1.60 2.72
C GLN A 27 -3.99 -0.29 1.91
N LEU A 28 -3.47 0.77 2.54
CA LEU A 28 -3.22 2.06 1.89
C LEU A 28 -1.80 2.07 1.30
N SER A 29 -1.76 1.89 -0.02
CA SER A 29 -0.58 2.04 -0.86
C SER A 29 -0.54 3.46 -1.45
N THR A 30 0.22 3.69 -2.52
CA THR A 30 0.36 5.01 -3.17
C THR A 30 0.26 4.87 -4.69
N GLY A 31 -0.26 5.89 -5.37
CA GLY A 31 -0.20 6.01 -6.83
C GLY A 31 1.22 6.14 -7.39
N ASP A 32 2.21 6.49 -6.54
CA ASP A 32 3.62 6.63 -6.92
C ASP A 32 4.30 5.31 -7.34
N VAL A 33 3.61 4.17 -7.16
CA VAL A 33 4.10 2.86 -7.65
C VAL A 33 4.05 2.74 -9.16
N TYR A 34 3.21 3.54 -9.84
CA TYR A 34 3.06 3.52 -11.28
C TYR A 34 4.12 4.37 -11.97
N LYS A 35 4.40 4.03 -13.23
CA LYS A 35 5.28 4.83 -14.07
C LYS A 35 4.69 6.22 -14.30
N SER A 36 5.48 7.25 -14.04
CA SER A 36 5.13 8.63 -14.41
C SER A 36 4.99 8.74 -15.93
N GLY A 37 3.84 9.20 -16.40
CA GLY A 37 3.53 9.37 -17.82
C GLY A 37 2.31 10.27 -18.03
N ALA A 38 2.09 10.70 -19.27
CA ALA A 38 0.94 11.54 -19.64
C ALA A 38 -0.38 10.75 -19.71
N THR A 39 -0.31 9.41 -19.72
CA THR A 39 -1.47 8.53 -19.81
C THR A 39 -2.02 8.21 -18.42
N PRO A 40 -3.36 8.16 -18.24
CA PRO A 40 -3.97 7.69 -17.01
C PRO A 40 -3.48 6.28 -16.67
N SER A 41 -3.07 6.06 -15.41
CA SER A 41 -2.66 4.75 -14.92
C SER A 41 -3.89 3.96 -14.45
N THR A 42 -3.94 2.68 -14.82
CA THR A 42 -4.94 1.69 -14.34
C THR A 42 -4.32 0.78 -13.29
N GLU A 43 -5.14 0.01 -12.56
CA GLU A 43 -4.66 -0.93 -11.54
C GLU A 43 -3.70 -1.99 -12.10
N THR A 44 -3.86 -2.30 -13.39
CA THR A 44 -3.08 -3.27 -14.19
C THR A 44 -1.86 -2.65 -14.88
N SER A 45 -1.64 -1.34 -14.76
CA SER A 45 -0.53 -0.66 -15.40
C SER A 45 0.83 -1.07 -14.82
N ALA A 46 1.88 -0.96 -15.62
CA ALA A 46 3.23 -1.32 -15.21
C ALA A 46 3.69 -0.50 -13.99
N THR A 47 4.16 -1.21 -12.97
CA THR A 47 4.70 -0.61 -11.76
C THR A 47 6.17 -0.23 -11.98
N ALA A 48 6.48 1.04 -11.82
CA ALA A 48 7.83 1.59 -11.90
C ALA A 48 7.99 2.64 -10.78
N PRO A 49 8.18 2.19 -9.53
CA PRO A 49 8.24 3.08 -8.38
C PRO A 49 9.43 4.03 -8.49
N TRP A 50 9.15 5.33 -8.41
CA TRP A 50 10.17 6.38 -8.57
C TRP A 50 10.86 6.77 -7.25
N ASN A 51 10.22 6.51 -6.11
CA ASN A 51 10.75 6.82 -4.78
C ASN A 51 10.93 5.56 -3.92
N ASP A 52 11.79 5.63 -2.90
CA ASP A 52 12.08 4.48 -2.05
C ASP A 52 10.87 4.04 -1.22
N LEU A 53 10.03 4.98 -0.80
CA LEU A 53 8.78 4.68 -0.09
C LEU A 53 7.85 3.79 -0.92
N ALA A 54 7.67 4.11 -2.21
CA ALA A 54 6.84 3.37 -3.16
C ALA A 54 7.41 1.98 -3.45
N LYS A 55 8.75 1.84 -3.50
CA LYS A 55 9.38 0.50 -3.60
C LYS A 55 8.99 -0.38 -2.42
N TYR A 56 9.07 0.14 -1.19
CA TYR A 56 8.69 -0.62 0.01
C TYR A 56 7.18 -0.86 0.10
N LYS A 57 6.34 0.11 -0.33
CA LYS A 57 4.88 -0.07 -0.39
C LYS A 57 4.48 -1.14 -1.41
N LEU A 58 5.11 -1.16 -2.59
CA LEU A 58 4.90 -2.21 -3.58
C LEU A 58 5.31 -3.59 -3.05
N LYS A 59 6.46 -3.69 -2.37
CA LYS A 59 6.89 -4.93 -1.72
C LYS A 59 5.89 -5.42 -0.65
N VAL A 60 5.29 -4.51 0.11
CA VAL A 60 4.21 -4.85 1.05
C VAL A 60 3.00 -5.38 0.30
N ASP A 61 2.55 -4.68 -0.75
CA ASP A 61 1.39 -5.09 -1.54
C ASP A 61 1.57 -6.52 -2.08
N GLU A 62 2.73 -6.83 -2.65
CA GLU A 62 3.06 -8.17 -3.17
C GLU A 62 3.05 -9.25 -2.08
N GLU A 63 3.62 -8.98 -0.90
CA GLU A 63 3.62 -9.95 0.19
C GLU A 63 2.23 -10.16 0.79
N LEU A 64 1.43 -9.09 0.90
CA LEU A 64 0.04 -9.19 1.37
C LEU A 64 -0.83 -9.97 0.39
N GLN A 65 -0.64 -9.80 -0.91
CA GLN A 65 -1.35 -10.59 -1.94
C GLN A 65 -1.04 -12.08 -1.85
N ASN A 66 0.19 -12.43 -1.44
CA ASN A 66 0.61 -13.81 -1.25
C ASN A 66 0.22 -14.39 0.12
N MET A 67 -0.36 -13.60 1.03
CA MET A 67 -0.71 -14.04 2.39
C MET A 67 -2.08 -14.75 2.40
N PRO A 68 -2.14 -16.06 2.73
CA PRO A 68 -3.39 -16.79 2.77
C PRO A 68 -4.26 -16.36 3.95
N GLY A 69 -5.58 -16.35 3.75
CA GLY A 69 -6.55 -16.03 4.81
C GLY A 69 -6.78 -14.54 5.05
N LEU A 70 -6.24 -13.68 4.19
CA LEU A 70 -6.48 -12.24 4.23
C LEU A 70 -7.44 -11.83 3.10
N ASN A 71 -8.61 -11.32 3.46
CA ASN A 71 -9.47 -10.65 2.49
C ASN A 71 -8.93 -9.23 2.25
N LEU A 72 -8.02 -9.13 1.28
CA LEU A 72 -7.20 -7.95 1.04
C LEU A 72 -7.85 -6.99 0.04
N VAL A 73 -7.91 -5.71 0.40
CA VAL A 73 -8.23 -4.61 -0.50
C VAL A 73 -7.05 -3.64 -0.51
N ILE A 74 -6.44 -3.43 -1.68
CA ILE A 74 -5.34 -2.48 -1.85
C ILE A 74 -5.89 -1.21 -2.50
N LEU A 75 -5.74 -0.08 -1.82
CA LEU A 75 -6.09 1.23 -2.33
C LEU A 75 -4.81 2.00 -2.69
N ARG A 76 -4.73 2.49 -3.93
CA ARG A 76 -3.62 3.31 -4.45
C ARG A 76 -4.13 4.72 -4.78
N PRO A 77 -4.37 5.56 -3.75
CA PRO A 77 -4.81 6.92 -3.98
C PRO A 77 -3.72 7.73 -4.70
N ALA A 78 -4.16 8.66 -5.55
CA ALA A 78 -3.33 9.77 -6.00
C ALA A 78 -3.05 10.74 -4.84
N VAL A 79 -2.26 11.79 -5.08
CA VAL A 79 -1.95 12.81 -4.07
C VAL A 79 -3.25 13.38 -3.49
N VAL A 80 -3.53 13.07 -2.23
CA VAL A 80 -4.72 13.50 -1.51
C VAL A 80 -4.46 14.89 -0.93
N TYR A 81 -5.42 15.80 -1.09
CA TYR A 81 -5.38 17.16 -0.56
C TYR A 81 -6.65 17.44 0.26
N GLY A 82 -6.58 18.44 1.15
CA GLY A 82 -7.69 18.84 2.02
C GLY A 82 -7.25 19.35 3.37
N ILE A 83 -8.21 19.74 4.20
CA ILE A 83 -7.97 20.16 5.59
C ILE A 83 -7.45 18.96 6.38
N GLY A 84 -6.34 19.14 7.12
CA GLY A 84 -5.74 18.07 7.91
C GLY A 84 -4.86 17.08 7.11
N ALA A 85 -4.63 17.31 5.81
CA ALA A 85 -3.84 16.40 4.98
C ALA A 85 -2.41 16.15 5.48
N MET A 86 -1.78 17.13 6.14
CA MET A 86 -0.43 16.98 6.69
C MET A 86 -0.41 16.71 8.20
N THR A 87 -1.40 17.19 8.94
CA THR A 87 -1.40 17.19 10.40
C THR A 87 -2.21 16.04 11.01
N GLY A 88 -3.00 15.33 10.20
CA GLY A 88 -4.06 14.46 10.72
C GLY A 88 -5.18 15.29 11.34
N LEU A 89 -6.32 14.64 11.63
CA LEU A 89 -7.39 15.21 12.46
C LEU A 89 -6.98 15.19 13.93
#